data_AF-A0A344LJY8-F1
#
_entry.id   AF-A0A344LJY8-F1
#
_cell.length_a   1.000
_cell.length_b   1.000
_cell.length_c   1.000
_cell.angle_alpha   90.00
_cell.angle_beta   90.00
_cell.angle_gamma   90.00
#
_symmetry.space_group_name_H-M   'P 1'
#
loop_
_entity.id
_entity.type
_entity.pdbx_description
1 polymer ?
#
loop_
_entity_poly.entity_id
_entity_poly.type
_entity_poly.pdbx_seq_one_letter_code
_entity_poly.pdbx_strand_id
1 'polypeptide(L)'
;MTLHENADLALVKLAEPVQAPAVSLGDLDAVAEGDTVTIHGWGDTGSGQQSPRLKNAQLKVTDVAAADAYDGRAINGERVNGVCGSGDSGGPMFTADGVQVGVLSTGNSTSCQYTHVGAYRDWISSVTG
;
A
#
# COMPACT_ATOMS: atom_id res chain seq x y z
N MET A 1 10.56 -15.67 1.38
CA MET A 1 9.59 -14.63 1.79
C MET A 1 9.10 -14.97 3.18
N THR A 2 8.74 -13.97 3.96
CA THR A 2 8.11 -14.12 5.27
C THR A 2 6.73 -13.51 5.18
N LEU A 3 5.70 -14.30 5.43
CA LEU A 3 4.30 -13.85 5.41
C LEU A 3 3.91 -13.41 6.83
N HIS A 4 3.14 -12.34 6.93
CA HIS A 4 2.44 -12.04 8.17
C HIS A 4 1.31 -13.06 8.35
N GLU A 5 1.04 -13.47 9.59
CA GLU A 5 0.07 -14.55 9.87
C GLU A 5 -1.39 -14.15 9.62
N ASN A 6 -1.73 -12.89 9.89
CA ASN A 6 -3.11 -12.39 9.91
C ASN A 6 -3.26 -11.02 9.21
N ALA A 7 -2.40 -10.73 8.24
CA ALA A 7 -2.49 -9.50 7.46
C ALA A 7 -2.03 -9.76 6.04
N ASP A 8 -2.55 -9.00 5.07
CA ASP A 8 -2.10 -9.06 3.69
C ASP A 8 -0.75 -8.34 3.53
N LEU A 9 0.30 -8.96 4.08
CA LEU A 9 1.63 -8.39 4.15
C LEU A 9 2.70 -9.48 4.07
N ALA A 10 3.73 -9.21 3.28
CA ALA A 10 4.88 -10.09 3.13
C ALA A 10 6.18 -9.30 3.03
N LEU A 11 7.26 -9.92 3.49
CA LEU A 11 8.62 -9.42 3.32
C LEU A 11 9.41 -10.33 2.40
N VAL A 12 10.08 -9.73 1.42
CA VAL A 12 10.94 -10.44 0.47
C VAL A 12 12.38 -9.98 0.67
N LYS A 13 13.22 -10.89 1.15
CA LYS A 13 14.66 -10.67 1.22
C LYS A 13 15.28 -10.90 -0.15
N LEU A 14 15.95 -9.87 -0.68
CA LEU A 14 16.72 -10.00 -1.92
C LEU A 14 17.91 -10.92 -1.71
N ALA A 15 18.32 -11.64 -2.77
CA ALA A 15 19.46 -12.54 -2.72
C ALA A 15 20.77 -11.77 -2.47
N GLU A 16 20.85 -10.55 -2.98
CA GLU A 16 21.98 -9.63 -2.83
C GLU A 16 21.46 -8.21 -2.56
N PRO A 17 22.23 -7.38 -1.84
CA PRO A 17 21.89 -5.97 -1.65
C PRO A 17 21.81 -5.22 -2.99
N VAL A 18 20.84 -4.32 -3.11
CA VAL A 18 20.72 -3.41 -4.26
C VAL A 18 21.11 -1.99 -3.87
N GLN A 19 21.76 -1.28 -4.79
CA GLN A 19 22.06 0.15 -4.62
C GLN A 19 20.86 0.98 -5.11
N ALA A 20 19.87 1.13 -4.25
CA ALA A 20 18.69 1.95 -4.49
C ALA A 20 18.30 2.69 -3.19
N PRO A 21 17.72 3.89 -3.28
CA PRO A 21 17.15 4.54 -2.11
C PRO A 21 16.02 3.68 -1.53
N ALA A 22 16.02 3.51 -0.22
CA ALA A 22 14.88 2.95 0.50
C ALA A 22 13.83 4.03 0.74
N VAL A 23 12.56 3.63 0.74
CA VAL A 23 11.45 4.49 1.17
C VAL A 23 11.45 4.60 2.69
N SER A 24 10.95 5.73 3.21
CA SER A 24 10.65 5.84 4.64
C SER A 24 9.31 5.18 4.93
N LEU A 25 9.24 4.39 6.02
CA LEU A 25 7.99 3.79 6.48
C LEU A 25 7.34 4.72 7.49
N GLY A 26 6.02 4.89 7.38
CA GLY A 26 5.24 5.67 8.33
C GLY A 26 4.98 4.92 9.63
N ASP A 27 4.78 5.67 10.72
CA ASP A 27 4.21 5.15 11.96
C ASP A 27 2.67 5.17 11.88
N LEU A 28 1.99 4.77 12.96
CA LEU A 28 0.54 4.60 12.98
C LEU A 28 -0.23 5.90 12.71
N ASP A 29 0.33 7.04 13.09
CA ASP A 29 -0.24 8.39 12.96
C ASP A 29 0.25 9.14 11.72
N ALA A 30 1.05 8.50 10.85
CA ALA A 30 1.55 9.11 9.62
C ALA A 30 0.46 9.34 8.56
N VAL A 31 -0.76 8.83 8.77
CA VAL A 31 -1.92 9.03 7.91
C VAL A 31 -3.19 9.11 8.75
N ALA A 32 -4.09 10.01 8.38
CA ALA A 32 -5.37 10.22 9.03
C ALA A 32 -6.53 10.21 8.03
N GLU A 33 -7.74 9.99 8.54
CA GLU A 33 -8.96 10.19 7.76
C GLU A 33 -9.02 11.62 7.23
N GLY A 34 -9.39 11.74 5.97
CA GLY A 34 -9.38 13.02 5.28
C GLY A 34 -8.04 13.39 4.65
N ASP A 35 -6.97 12.62 4.81
CA ASP A 35 -5.75 12.86 4.05
C ASP A 35 -5.91 12.49 2.57
N THR A 36 -5.14 13.15 1.73
CA THR A 36 -4.98 12.73 0.33
C THR A 36 -3.64 12.00 0.19
N VAL A 37 -3.70 10.77 -0.31
CA VAL A 37 -2.54 9.89 -0.48
C VAL A 37 -2.33 9.56 -1.96
N THR A 38 -1.09 9.27 -2.34
CA THR A 38 -0.74 8.89 -3.71
C THR A 38 -0.40 7.41 -3.79
N ILE A 39 -1.01 6.71 -4.74
CA ILE A 39 -0.75 5.29 -5.01
C ILE A 39 0.00 5.14 -6.33
N HIS A 40 0.82 4.10 -6.46
CA HIS A 40 1.60 3.83 -7.66
C HIS A 40 1.45 2.37 -8.10
N GLY A 41 1.39 2.14 -9.41
CA GLY A 41 1.18 0.80 -9.95
C GLY A 41 1.34 0.66 -11.46
N TRP A 42 1.31 -0.60 -11.91
CA TRP A 42 1.40 -1.03 -13.31
C TRP A 42 0.19 -1.87 -13.73
N GLY A 43 -0.82 -1.99 -12.88
CA GLY A 43 -2.03 -2.77 -13.10
C GLY A 43 -2.87 -2.27 -14.27
N ASP A 44 -4.00 -2.94 -14.44
CA ASP A 44 -4.96 -2.65 -15.50
C ASP A 44 -5.54 -1.23 -15.38
N THR A 45 -5.46 -0.48 -16.48
CA THR A 45 -6.02 0.89 -16.58
C THR A 45 -7.45 0.92 -17.10
N GLY A 46 -8.16 -0.22 -17.09
CA GLY A 46 -9.57 -0.36 -17.48
C GLY A 46 -9.80 -1.03 -18.84
N SER A 47 -8.77 -1.62 -19.44
CA SER A 47 -8.83 -2.29 -20.75
C SER A 47 -8.53 -3.79 -20.69
N GLY A 48 -8.40 -4.36 -19.48
CA GLY A 48 -7.96 -5.73 -19.28
C GLY A 48 -6.46 -5.94 -19.55
N GLN A 49 -5.66 -4.86 -19.58
CA GLN A 49 -4.24 -4.91 -19.91
C GLN A 49 -3.41 -4.12 -18.92
N GLN A 50 -2.34 -4.72 -18.39
CA GLN A 50 -1.38 -4.03 -17.53
C GLN A 50 -0.71 -2.87 -18.25
N SER A 51 -0.39 -1.83 -17.49
CA SER A 51 0.32 -0.67 -18.03
C SER A 51 1.81 -0.97 -18.26
N PRO A 52 2.38 -0.66 -19.43
CA PRO A 52 3.82 -0.79 -19.66
C PRO A 52 4.63 0.34 -18.99
N ARG A 53 3.97 1.29 -18.33
CA ARG A 53 4.59 2.44 -17.66
C ARG A 53 3.96 2.60 -16.28
N LEU A 54 4.76 3.04 -15.32
CA LEU A 54 4.27 3.38 -13.99
C LEU A 54 3.18 4.44 -14.08
N LYS A 55 2.08 4.22 -13.36
CA LYS A 55 0.99 5.16 -13.16
C LYS A 55 0.92 5.57 -11.70
N ASN A 56 0.22 6.68 -11.45
CA ASN A 56 -0.17 7.09 -10.11
C ASN A 56 -1.60 7.63 -10.12
N ALA A 57 -2.21 7.58 -8.94
CA ALA A 57 -3.52 8.15 -8.67
C ALA A 57 -3.57 8.66 -7.22
N GLN A 58 -4.50 9.55 -6.94
CA GLN A 58 -4.79 10.05 -5.60
C GLN A 58 -6.05 9.41 -5.05
N LEU A 59 -5.99 9.02 -3.78
CA LEU A 59 -7.11 8.56 -2.98
C LEU A 59 -7.33 9.52 -1.81
N LYS A 60 -8.59 9.64 -1.37
CA LYS A 60 -8.97 10.28 -0.12
C LYS A 60 -9.10 9.20 0.94
N VAL A 61 -8.35 9.29 2.03
CA VAL A 61 -8.42 8.34 3.13
C VAL A 61 -9.78 8.49 3.84
N THR A 62 -10.49 7.37 4.00
CA THR A 62 -11.82 7.33 4.62
C THR A 62 -11.86 6.56 5.92
N ASP A 63 -10.89 5.66 6.16
CA ASP A 63 -10.77 4.89 7.41
C ASP A 63 -9.30 4.42 7.56
N VAL A 64 -8.71 4.58 8.74
CA VAL A 64 -7.33 4.13 9.08
C VAL A 64 -7.31 2.95 10.05
N ALA A 65 -8.47 2.40 10.36
CA ALA A 65 -8.69 1.23 11.20
C ALA A 65 -9.59 0.18 10.51
N ALA A 66 -9.65 0.22 9.18
CA ALA A 66 -10.28 -0.81 8.37
C ALA A 66 -9.57 -2.17 8.50
N ALA A 67 -10.12 -3.20 7.87
CA ALA A 67 -9.57 -4.55 7.85
C ALA A 67 -9.23 -4.98 6.42
N ASP A 68 -8.00 -5.43 6.16
CA ASP A 68 -7.53 -5.98 4.87
C ASP A 68 -8.22 -7.32 4.54
N ALA A 69 -7.83 -7.95 3.42
CA ALA A 69 -8.40 -9.22 2.98
C ALA A 69 -8.23 -10.41 3.96
N TYR A 70 -7.37 -10.27 4.98
CA TYR A 70 -7.09 -11.26 6.02
C TYR A 70 -7.39 -10.75 7.43
N ASP A 71 -8.26 -9.74 7.56
CA ASP A 71 -8.67 -9.09 8.81
C ASP A 71 -7.55 -8.29 9.52
N GLY A 72 -6.43 -8.05 8.86
CA GLY A 72 -5.35 -7.21 9.35
C GLY A 72 -5.71 -5.72 9.27
N ARG A 73 -5.15 -4.88 10.15
CA ARG A 73 -5.39 -3.43 10.11
C ARG A 73 -5.00 -2.81 8.77
N ALA A 74 -5.92 -2.02 8.21
CA ALA A 74 -5.81 -1.43 6.88
C ALA A 74 -6.25 0.04 6.85
N ILE A 75 -5.99 0.66 5.70
CA ILE A 75 -6.39 2.00 5.30
C ILE A 75 -7.35 1.85 4.11
N ASN A 76 -8.56 2.36 4.23
CA ASN A 76 -9.47 2.53 3.10
C ASN A 76 -9.25 3.89 2.45
N GLY A 77 -9.20 3.91 1.13
CA GLY A 77 -9.14 5.12 0.33
C GLY A 77 -10.16 5.11 -0.80
N GLU A 78 -10.87 6.22 -0.98
CA GLU A 78 -11.78 6.44 -2.10
C GLU A 78 -11.11 7.22 -3.23
N ARG A 79 -11.48 6.91 -4.47
CA ARG A 79 -10.90 7.55 -5.65
C ARG A 79 -11.06 9.07 -5.64
N VAL A 80 -9.98 9.80 -5.95
CA VAL A 80 -10.04 11.24 -6.28
C VAL A 80 -9.92 11.43 -7.78
N ASN A 81 -8.81 10.97 -8.38
CA ASN A 81 -8.53 11.09 -9.81
C ASN A 81 -8.11 9.77 -10.47
N GLY A 82 -8.20 8.67 -9.73
CA GLY A 82 -7.93 7.30 -10.18
C GLY A 82 -8.13 6.31 -9.03
N VAL A 83 -8.02 5.03 -9.33
CA VAL A 83 -8.18 3.92 -8.38
C VAL A 83 -7.21 2.81 -8.75
N CYS A 84 -6.92 1.92 -7.79
CA CYS A 84 -6.13 0.71 -8.02
C CYS A 84 -6.83 -0.21 -9.04
N GLY A 85 -6.02 -0.87 -9.87
CA GLY A 85 -6.46 -1.85 -10.86
C GLY A 85 -5.95 -3.26 -10.55
N SER A 86 -6.48 -4.23 -11.31
CA SER A 86 -5.97 -5.60 -11.25
C SER A 86 -4.47 -5.64 -11.57
N GLY A 87 -3.68 -6.25 -10.69
CA GLY A 87 -2.22 -6.29 -10.81
C GLY A 87 -1.46 -5.19 -10.06
N ASP A 88 -2.16 -4.26 -9.38
CA ASP A 88 -1.52 -3.30 -8.47
C ASP A 88 -1.23 -3.88 -7.07
N SER A 89 -1.70 -5.10 -6.76
CA SER A 89 -1.55 -5.72 -5.42
C SER A 89 -0.09 -5.75 -4.97
N GLY A 90 0.14 -5.37 -3.70
CA GLY A 90 1.47 -5.13 -3.16
C GLY A 90 2.05 -3.73 -3.45
N GLY A 91 1.38 -2.93 -4.28
CA GLY A 91 1.78 -1.57 -4.62
C GLY A 91 1.72 -0.60 -3.42
N PRO A 92 2.58 0.41 -3.36
CA PRO A 92 2.67 1.31 -2.21
C PRO A 92 1.61 2.43 -2.24
N MET A 93 1.20 2.85 -1.05
CA MET A 93 0.51 4.12 -0.79
C MET A 93 1.44 5.06 -0.02
N PHE A 94 1.58 6.29 -0.51
CA PHE A 94 2.42 7.33 0.07
C PHE A 94 1.63 8.53 0.56
N THR A 95 2.08 9.12 1.66
CA THR A 95 1.70 10.49 2.06
C THR A 95 2.25 11.51 1.05
N ALA A 96 1.80 12.76 1.14
CA ALA A 96 2.32 13.86 0.31
C ALA A 96 3.84 14.06 0.47
N ASP A 97 4.40 13.71 1.62
CA ASP A 97 5.81 13.85 1.95
C ASP A 97 6.66 12.62 1.54
N GLY A 98 6.06 11.64 0.85
CA GLY A 98 6.78 10.46 0.34
C GLY A 98 7.03 9.35 1.36
N VAL A 99 6.27 9.34 2.46
CA VAL A 99 6.33 8.27 3.48
C VAL A 99 5.35 7.16 3.09
N GLN A 100 5.81 5.90 3.06
CA GLN A 100 4.94 4.77 2.74
C GLN A 100 4.08 4.41 3.96
N VAL A 101 2.77 4.46 3.78
CA VAL A 101 1.78 4.17 4.84
C VAL A 101 0.91 2.96 4.54
N GLY A 102 0.89 2.48 3.29
CA GLY A 102 0.08 1.34 2.90
C GLY A 102 0.72 0.42 1.86
N VAL A 103 0.24 -0.82 1.81
CA VAL A 103 0.52 -1.83 0.76
C VAL A 103 -0.83 -2.33 0.22
N LEU A 104 -1.06 -2.26 -1.09
CA LEU A 104 -2.38 -2.58 -1.65
C LEU A 104 -2.73 -4.05 -1.38
N SER A 105 -3.85 -4.27 -0.70
CA SER A 105 -4.44 -5.60 -0.52
C SER A 105 -5.48 -5.86 -1.61
N THR A 106 -6.54 -5.05 -1.62
CA THR A 106 -7.69 -5.24 -2.51
C THR A 106 -8.35 -3.91 -2.90
N GLY A 107 -9.28 -3.95 -3.84
CA GLY A 107 -10.00 -2.77 -4.30
C GLY A 107 -11.12 -3.08 -5.28
N ASN A 108 -11.84 -2.03 -5.67
CA ASN A 108 -12.91 -2.06 -6.65
C ASN A 108 -12.83 -0.79 -7.54
N SER A 109 -13.87 -0.52 -8.34
CA SER A 109 -13.90 0.61 -9.28
C SER A 109 -13.96 2.01 -8.63
N THR A 110 -14.09 2.07 -7.30
CA THR A 110 -14.27 3.31 -6.53
C THR A 110 -13.36 3.43 -5.31
N SER A 111 -12.87 2.34 -4.76
CA SER A 111 -12.08 2.34 -3.53
C SER A 111 -10.96 1.30 -3.57
N CYS A 112 -9.96 1.53 -2.72
CA CYS A 112 -8.88 0.61 -2.47
C CYS A 112 -8.66 0.45 -0.97
N GLN A 113 -8.11 -0.69 -0.59
CA GLN A 113 -7.79 -1.04 0.76
C GLN A 113 -6.33 -1.47 0.84
N TYR A 114 -5.58 -0.81 1.71
CA TYR A 114 -4.15 -0.97 1.85
C TYR A 114 -3.82 -1.44 3.27
N THR A 115 -3.08 -2.53 3.42
CA THR A 115 -2.55 -2.97 4.72
C THR A 115 -1.73 -1.84 5.35
N HIS A 116 -2.04 -1.47 6.60
CA HIS A 116 -1.51 -0.27 7.25
C HIS A 116 -0.07 -0.48 7.72
N VAL A 117 0.92 0.07 7.02
CA VAL A 117 2.36 -0.13 7.32
C VAL A 117 2.70 0.24 8.76
N GLY A 118 2.18 1.38 9.24
CA GLY A 118 2.37 1.84 10.62
C GLY A 118 1.92 0.84 11.70
N ALA A 119 0.92 0.00 11.41
CA ALA A 119 0.42 -0.99 12.36
C ALA A 119 1.34 -2.22 12.51
N TYR A 120 2.26 -2.44 11.56
CA TYR A 120 3.12 -3.61 11.50
C TYR A 120 4.62 -3.27 11.60
N ARG A 121 4.97 -2.07 12.06
CA ARG A 121 6.38 -1.63 12.19
C ARG A 121 7.21 -2.55 13.08
N ASP A 122 6.64 -2.98 14.20
CA ASP A 122 7.31 -3.91 15.12
C ASP A 122 7.59 -5.26 14.44
N TRP A 123 6.61 -5.81 13.72
CA TRP A 123 6.80 -7.05 12.98
C TRP A 123 7.84 -6.88 11.86
N ILE A 124 7.77 -5.80 11.08
CA ILE A 124 8.74 -5.51 10.03
C ILE A 124 10.16 -5.48 10.62
N SER A 125 10.38 -4.70 11.68
CA SER A 125 11.68 -4.59 12.33
C SER A 125 12.14 -5.93 12.93
N SER A 126 11.23 -6.72 13.51
CA SER A 126 11.59 -8.03 14.05
C SER A 126 12.11 -9.02 13.00
N VAL A 127 11.71 -8.85 11.73
CA VAL A 127 12.14 -9.68 10.60
C VAL A 127 13.36 -9.09 9.88
N THR A 128 13.46 -7.76 9.76
CA THR A 128 14.51 -7.10 8.97
C THR A 128 15.77 -6.74 9.76
N GLY A 129 15.67 -6.66 11.10
CA GLY A 129 16.63 -5.93 11.93
C GLY A 129 16.47 -4.43 11.79
#